data_AF-A0A8C2D1F2-F1
#
_entry.id   AF-A0A8C2D1F2-F1
#
_cell.length_a   1.000
_cell.length_b   1.000
_cell.length_c   1.000
_cell.angle_alpha   90.00
_cell.angle_beta   90.00
_cell.angle_gamma   90.00
#
_symmetry.space_group_name_H-M   'P 1'
#
loop_
_entity.id
_entity.type
_entity.pdbx_description
1 polymer ?
#
loop_
_entity_poly.entity_id
_entity_poly.type
_entity_poly.pdbx_seq_one_letter_code
_entity_poly.pdbx_strand_id
1 'polypeptide(L)'
;MALHIFKNVSLSNLLLTDTQDTLQNKFKYINMFMNWYDAQIHCRTHYVDLATITDDTENTFLANILSDVGLSDAWIGLHKNLWLWSDNSSVSLSSVNWESGQPDNVNGNEDCVKASTEGLMADDSCSTPLPFYCPSNLTGRSSSSRKHKKTHKRRHVRS
;
A
#
# COMPACT_ATOMS: atom_id res chain seq x y z
N MET A 1 16.60 -1.64 46.49
CA MET A 1 16.09 -0.36 45.95
C MET A 1 16.27 -0.40 44.45
N ALA A 2 15.34 -1.03 43.72
CA ALA A 2 15.38 -1.08 42.27
C ALA A 2 14.69 0.19 41.76
N LEU A 3 15.48 1.18 41.33
CA LEU A 3 14.94 2.33 40.63
C LEU A 3 14.37 1.83 39.30
N HIS A 4 13.04 1.93 39.18
CA HIS A 4 12.36 1.84 37.90
C HIS A 4 12.87 2.97 37.00
N ILE A 5 13.70 2.64 36.02
CA ILE A 5 13.96 3.50 34.87
C ILE A 5 12.74 3.39 33.96
N PHE A 6 11.66 4.12 34.29
CA PHE A 6 10.67 4.44 33.28
C PHE A 6 11.24 5.61 32.48
N LYS A 7 11.63 5.29 31.24
CA LYS A 7 12.14 6.24 30.26
C LYS A 7 11.12 7.39 30.11
N ASN A 8 11.59 8.63 30.28
CA ASN A 8 10.84 9.84 29.94
C ASN A 8 10.72 9.95 28.41
N VAL A 9 9.80 9.20 27.82
CA VAL A 9 9.41 9.37 26.42
C VAL A 9 8.28 10.42 26.40
N SER A 10 8.49 11.53 25.66
CA SER A 10 7.45 12.54 25.47
C SER A 10 6.23 11.93 24.78
N LEU A 11 5.02 12.38 25.13
CA LEU A 11 3.78 11.98 24.45
C LEU A 11 3.85 12.23 22.94
N SER A 12 4.54 13.30 22.51
CA SER A 12 4.79 13.56 21.09
C SER A 12 5.58 12.44 20.43
N ASN A 13 6.61 11.91 21.10
CA ASN A 13 7.43 10.82 20.57
C ASN A 13 6.63 9.51 20.54
N LEU A 14 5.79 9.27 21.55
CA LEU A 14 4.94 8.09 21.58
C LEU A 14 3.89 8.10 20.47
N LEU A 15 3.24 9.25 20.22
CA LEU A 15 2.29 9.41 19.12
C LEU A 15 2.96 9.24 17.76
N LEU A 16 4.17 9.79 17.58
CA LEU A 16 4.96 9.62 16.35
C LEU A 16 5.32 8.15 16.10
N THR A 17 5.73 7.42 17.14
CA THR A 17 6.02 5.98 17.00
C THR A 17 4.77 5.16 16.69
N ASP A 18 3.63 5.50 17.28
CA ASP A 18 2.35 4.81 17.02
C ASP A 18 1.86 5.04 15.59
N THR A 19 2.01 6.26 15.06
CA THR A 19 1.73 6.55 13.65
C THR A 19 2.65 5.76 12.72
N GLN A 20 3.95 5.69 13.01
CA GLN A 20 4.90 4.94 12.19
C GLN A 20 4.59 3.45 12.19
N ASP A 21 4.31 2.86 13.35
CA ASP A 21 3.95 1.45 13.47
C ASP A 21 2.63 1.14 12.75
N THR A 22 1.66 2.05 12.82
CA THR A 22 0.39 1.94 12.09
C THR A 22 0.63 1.93 10.59
N LEU A 23 1.47 2.82 10.07
CA LEU A 23 1.77 2.91 8.63
C LEU A 23 2.62 1.72 8.14
N GLN A 24 3.58 1.28 8.94
CA GLN A 24 4.37 0.06 8.68
C GLN A 24 3.49 -1.20 8.63
N ASN A 25 2.41 -1.21 9.41
CA ASN A 25 1.39 -2.24 9.34
C ASN A 25 0.44 -2.02 8.18
N LYS A 26 0.12 -0.77 7.79
CA LYS A 26 -0.80 -0.47 6.69
C LYS A 26 -0.20 -0.80 5.32
N PHE A 27 1.05 -0.47 5.05
CA PHE A 27 1.64 -0.61 3.72
C PHE A 27 2.77 -1.65 3.66
N LYS A 28 2.95 -2.24 2.48
CA LYS A 28 4.03 -3.16 2.15
C LYS A 28 4.69 -2.72 0.85
N TYR A 29 5.98 -2.44 0.94
CA TYR A 29 6.86 -2.22 -0.20
C TYR A 29 7.21 -3.55 -0.87
N ILE A 30 7.02 -3.64 -2.18
CA ILE A 30 7.35 -4.82 -2.97
C ILE A 30 8.49 -4.48 -3.93
N ASN A 31 9.67 -5.04 -3.68
CA ASN A 31 10.86 -4.86 -4.51
C ASN A 31 10.83 -5.79 -5.74
N MET A 32 9.82 -5.62 -6.58
CA MET A 32 9.69 -6.28 -7.87
C MET A 32 9.28 -5.25 -8.90
N PHE A 33 9.99 -5.19 -10.03
CA PHE A 33 9.74 -4.21 -11.08
C PHE A 33 8.69 -4.78 -12.05
N MET A 34 7.48 -4.22 -12.01
CA MET A 34 6.33 -4.66 -12.80
C MET A 34 5.64 -3.48 -13.45
N ASN A 35 4.94 -3.74 -14.55
CA ASN A 35 3.95 -2.79 -15.07
C ASN A 35 2.80 -2.66 -14.06
N TRP A 36 2.00 -1.60 -14.18
CA TRP A 36 0.97 -1.27 -13.20
C TRP A 36 -0.07 -2.39 -13.03
N TYR A 37 -0.48 -3.03 -14.13
CA TYR A 37 -1.48 -4.11 -14.10
C TYR A 37 -0.97 -5.37 -13.40
N ASP A 38 0.26 -5.78 -13.70
CA ASP A 38 0.89 -6.93 -13.05
C ASP A 38 1.14 -6.66 -11.56
N ALA A 39 1.54 -5.44 -11.21
CA ALA A 39 1.66 -4.99 -9.83
C ALA A 39 0.30 -5.06 -9.09
N GLN A 40 -0.78 -4.61 -9.72
CA GLN A 40 -2.14 -4.74 -9.17
C GLN A 40 -2.53 -6.20 -8.95
N ILE A 41 -2.30 -7.06 -9.94
CA ILE A 41 -2.59 -8.49 -9.84
C ILE A 41 -1.78 -9.12 -8.70
N HIS A 42 -0.50 -8.77 -8.57
CA HIS A 42 0.35 -9.22 -7.48
C HIS A 42 -0.25 -8.80 -6.12
N CYS A 43 -0.59 -7.52 -5.97
CA CYS A 43 -1.19 -7.04 -4.74
C CYS A 43 -2.53 -7.72 -4.43
N ARG A 44 -3.42 -7.92 -5.41
CA ARG A 44 -4.69 -8.64 -5.19
C ARG A 44 -4.50 -10.13 -4.86
N THR A 45 -3.40 -10.72 -5.32
CA THR A 45 -3.10 -12.14 -5.08
C THR A 45 -2.55 -12.37 -3.67
N HIS A 46 -1.70 -11.46 -3.18
CA HIS A 46 -0.94 -11.63 -1.93
C HIS A 46 -1.43 -10.73 -0.79
N TYR A 47 -2.14 -9.66 -1.12
CA TYR A 47 -2.53 -8.54 -0.27
C TYR A 47 -3.98 -8.12 -0.58
N VAL A 48 -4.27 -6.82 -0.54
CA VAL A 48 -5.59 -6.25 -0.84
C VAL A 48 -5.65 -5.78 -2.30
N ASP A 49 -4.88 -4.75 -2.65
CA ASP A 49 -4.81 -4.11 -3.97
C ASP A 49 -3.54 -3.25 -4.05
N LEU A 50 -3.33 -2.43 -5.08
CA LEU A 50 -2.33 -1.35 -5.03
C LEU A 50 -2.70 -0.30 -3.98
N ALA A 51 -1.69 0.42 -3.47
CA ALA A 51 -1.87 1.33 -2.36
C ALA A 51 -2.77 2.53 -2.71
N THR A 52 -3.83 2.69 -1.91
CA THR A 52 -4.60 3.93 -1.79
C THR A 52 -3.95 4.84 -0.77
N ILE A 53 -3.63 6.08 -1.16
CA ILE A 53 -3.05 7.11 -0.28
C ILE A 53 -4.17 8.08 0.10
N THR A 54 -4.46 8.20 1.38
CA THR A 54 -5.59 9.02 1.86
C THR A 54 -5.20 10.38 2.40
N ASP A 55 -3.92 10.60 2.72
CA ASP A 55 -3.43 11.86 3.27
C ASP A 55 -1.90 12.02 3.12
N ASP A 56 -1.40 13.20 3.47
CA ASP A 56 0.02 13.57 3.38
C ASP A 56 0.93 12.75 4.30
N THR A 57 0.41 12.22 5.42
CA THR A 57 1.20 11.41 6.35
C THR A 57 1.55 10.07 5.70
N GLU A 58 0.57 9.46 5.04
CA GLU A 58 0.77 8.23 4.26
C GLU A 58 1.71 8.47 3.08
N ASN A 59 1.48 9.56 2.35
CA ASN A 59 2.31 9.93 1.20
C ASN A 59 3.78 10.11 1.62
N THR A 60 4.03 10.88 2.68
CA THR A 60 5.37 11.10 3.25
C THR A 60 6.02 9.80 3.72
N PHE A 61 5.26 8.92 4.35
CA PHE A 61 5.77 7.62 4.80
C PHE A 61 6.26 6.76 3.62
N LEU A 62 5.49 6.70 2.52
CA LEU A 62 5.89 5.96 1.32
C LEU A 62 7.09 6.61 0.61
N ALA A 63 7.16 7.93 0.57
CA ALA A 63 8.29 8.68 0.04
C ALA A 63 9.60 8.38 0.81
N ASN A 64 9.52 8.30 2.15
CA ASN A 64 10.68 7.94 2.98
C ASN A 64 11.16 6.50 2.71
N ILE A 65 10.26 5.55 2.49
CA ILE A 65 10.66 4.18 2.11
C ILE A 65 11.45 4.19 0.80
N LEU A 66 11.01 4.95 -0.22
CA LEU A 66 11.74 5.06 -1.50
C LEU A 66 13.13 5.66 -1.30
N SER A 67 13.22 6.71 -0.49
CA SER A 67 14.49 7.36 -0.15
C SER A 67 15.45 6.38 0.54
N ASP A 68 14.97 5.61 1.50
CA ASP A 68 15.76 4.63 2.26
C ASP A 68 16.27 3.49 1.37
N VAL A 69 15.50 3.07 0.36
CA VAL A 69 15.91 2.01 -0.59
C VAL A 69 16.65 2.53 -1.83
N GLY A 70 16.79 3.85 -1.97
CA GLY A 70 17.51 4.50 -3.06
C GLY A 70 16.82 4.39 -4.43
N LEU A 71 15.49 4.39 -4.47
CA LEU A 71 14.70 4.39 -5.70
C LEU A 71 13.89 5.69 -5.82
N SER A 72 13.59 6.11 -7.04
CA SER A 72 12.90 7.39 -7.29
C SER A 72 11.39 7.29 -7.20
N ASP A 73 10.81 6.23 -7.77
CA ASP A 73 9.37 6.11 -8.00
C ASP A 73 8.85 4.71 -7.64
N ALA A 74 7.58 4.63 -7.26
CA ALA A 74 6.82 3.38 -7.16
C ALA A 74 5.37 3.54 -7.62
N TRP A 75 4.77 2.43 -8.07
CA TRP A 75 3.35 2.40 -8.37
C TRP A 75 2.48 2.51 -7.11
N ILE A 76 1.40 3.28 -7.26
CA ILE A 76 0.27 3.38 -6.34
C ILE A 76 -1.02 3.05 -7.08
N GLY A 77 -2.13 2.95 -6.36
CA GLY A 77 -3.42 2.48 -6.91
C GLY A 77 -4.18 3.50 -7.75
N LEU A 78 -3.72 4.75 -7.86
CA LEU A 78 -4.45 5.78 -8.60
C LEU A 78 -4.34 5.53 -10.12
N HIS A 79 -5.49 5.50 -10.79
CA HIS A 79 -5.58 5.41 -12.25
C HIS A 79 -6.36 6.59 -12.83
N LYS A 80 -5.97 7.05 -14.01
CA LYS A 80 -6.54 8.24 -14.63
C LYS A 80 -7.79 8.00 -15.44
N ASN A 81 -7.93 6.81 -16.05
CA ASN A 81 -9.07 6.46 -16.90
C ASN A 81 -10.44 6.83 -16.28
N LEU A 82 -10.59 6.67 -14.96
CA LEU A 82 -11.77 7.12 -14.21
C LEU A 82 -11.44 8.03 -13.01
N TRP A 83 -10.18 8.38 -12.80
CA TRP A 83 -9.72 9.04 -11.57
C TRP A 83 -10.21 8.36 -10.29
N LEU A 84 -9.98 7.05 -10.22
CA LEU A 84 -10.27 6.23 -9.04
C LEU A 84 -9.00 5.59 -8.49
N TRP A 85 -9.05 5.24 -7.22
CA TRP A 85 -8.12 4.29 -6.68
C TRP A 85 -8.49 2.88 -7.15
N SER A 86 -7.51 1.98 -7.13
CA SER A 86 -7.66 0.61 -7.60
C SER A 86 -8.63 -0.22 -6.75
N ASP A 87 -8.90 0.23 -5.51
CA ASP A 87 -9.95 -0.27 -4.62
C ASP A 87 -11.36 0.28 -4.92
N ASN A 88 -11.51 1.03 -6.02
CA ASN A 88 -12.70 1.76 -6.47
C ASN A 88 -13.14 2.94 -5.60
N SER A 89 -12.32 3.39 -4.63
CA SER A 89 -12.59 4.63 -3.92
C SER A 89 -12.32 5.85 -4.80
N SER A 90 -13.07 6.93 -4.58
CA SER A 90 -12.93 8.16 -5.36
C SER A 90 -11.74 8.99 -4.88
N VAL A 91 -11.01 9.61 -5.80
CA VAL A 91 -9.99 10.61 -5.48
C VAL A 91 -10.58 12.03 -5.54
N SER A 92 -10.13 12.91 -4.66
CA SER A 92 -10.27 14.35 -4.88
C SER A 92 -9.01 14.84 -5.59
N LEU A 93 -9.09 15.24 -6.86
CA LEU A 93 -7.89 15.68 -7.60
C LEU A 93 -7.20 16.90 -6.97
N SER A 94 -7.92 17.70 -6.18
CA SER A 94 -7.36 18.81 -5.41
C SER A 94 -6.57 18.39 -4.17
N SER A 95 -6.70 17.13 -3.72
CA SER A 95 -5.93 16.58 -2.60
C SER A 95 -4.74 15.75 -3.08
N VAL A 96 -4.53 15.63 -4.39
CA VAL A 96 -3.37 14.95 -4.94
C VAL A 96 -2.21 15.94 -5.04
N ASN A 97 -1.06 15.57 -4.49
CA ASN A 97 0.15 16.38 -4.53
C ASN A 97 0.90 16.13 -5.84
N TRP A 98 0.48 16.77 -6.92
CA TRP A 98 1.07 16.59 -8.23
C TRP A 98 2.47 17.19 -8.33
N GLU A 99 3.37 16.53 -9.06
CA GLU A 99 4.60 17.16 -9.55
C GLU A 99 4.28 18.36 -10.45
N SER A 100 5.22 19.30 -10.56
CA SER A 100 4.99 20.50 -11.37
C SER A 100 4.76 20.13 -12.84
N GLY A 101 3.57 20.48 -13.35
CA GLY A 101 3.16 20.19 -14.73
C GLY A 101 2.36 18.90 -14.89
N GLN A 102 2.21 18.10 -13.84
CA GLN A 102 1.46 16.84 -13.87
C GLN A 102 -0.02 17.03 -13.51
N PRO A 103 -0.91 16.13 -13.95
CA PRO A 103 -0.68 15.09 -14.95
C PRO A 103 -0.58 15.69 -16.37
N ASP A 104 0.38 15.26 -17.20
CA ASP A 104 0.64 15.83 -18.53
C ASP A 104 0.25 14.91 -19.70
N ASN A 105 -0.07 13.64 -19.44
CA ASN A 105 -0.56 12.69 -20.43
C ASN A 105 0.34 12.58 -21.68
N VAL A 106 1.64 12.40 -21.50
CA VAL A 106 2.60 12.34 -22.61
C VAL A 106 2.15 11.33 -23.67
N ASN A 107 2.03 11.82 -24.91
CA ASN A 107 1.55 11.08 -26.08
C ASN A 107 0.14 10.46 -25.95
N GLY A 108 -0.64 10.85 -24.95
CA GLY A 108 -1.96 10.28 -24.69
C GLY A 108 -1.94 8.86 -24.12
N ASN A 109 -0.84 8.43 -23.50
CA ASN A 109 -0.64 7.04 -23.07
C ASN A 109 -0.21 6.91 -21.59
N GLU A 110 -0.53 7.89 -20.76
CA GLU A 110 -0.22 7.86 -19.33
C GLU A 110 -1.52 7.81 -18.54
N ASP A 111 -1.87 6.60 -18.12
CA ASP A 111 -3.14 6.30 -17.45
C ASP A 111 -2.95 5.81 -16.00
N CYS A 112 -1.70 5.64 -15.58
CA CYS A 112 -1.33 5.06 -14.29
C CYS A 112 -0.48 6.05 -13.51
N VAL A 113 -0.65 6.12 -12.19
CA VAL A 113 0.04 7.12 -11.37
C VAL A 113 1.12 6.46 -10.52
N LYS A 114 2.28 7.10 -10.49
CA LYS A 114 3.40 6.77 -9.61
C LYS A 114 3.56 7.85 -8.53
N ALA A 115 4.18 7.47 -7.42
CA ALA A 115 4.58 8.40 -6.36
C ALA A 115 6.11 8.42 -6.23
N SER A 116 6.68 9.60 -6.01
CA SER A 116 8.12 9.81 -5.95
C SER A 116 8.65 9.98 -4.52
N THR A 117 9.98 10.01 -4.36
CA THR A 117 10.68 10.27 -3.09
C THR A 117 10.36 11.63 -2.46
N GLU A 118 9.75 12.55 -3.20
CA GLU A 118 9.36 13.86 -2.72
C GLU A 118 7.92 13.89 -2.18
N GLY A 119 7.22 12.74 -2.22
CA GLY A 119 5.79 12.68 -1.92
C GLY A 119 4.96 13.40 -2.97
N LEU A 120 5.45 13.44 -4.21
CA LEU A 120 4.72 13.99 -5.35
C LEU A 120 4.24 12.85 -6.26
N MET A 121 3.20 13.13 -7.04
CA MET A 121 2.58 12.17 -7.94
C MET A 121 2.66 12.64 -9.40
N ALA A 122 2.77 11.69 -10.31
CA ALA A 122 2.80 11.93 -11.76
C ALA A 122 2.04 10.81 -12.48
N ASP A 123 1.36 11.11 -13.59
CA ASP A 123 0.96 10.04 -14.50
C ASP A 123 2.17 9.53 -15.28
N ASP A 124 2.14 8.24 -15.61
CA ASP A 124 3.19 7.56 -16.37
C ASP A 124 2.51 6.45 -17.20
N SER A 125 3.25 5.94 -18.19
CA SER A 125 2.84 4.80 -18.98
C SER A 125 2.63 3.60 -18.08
N CYS A 126 1.44 3.01 -18.11
CA CYS A 126 1.12 1.82 -17.32
C CYS A 126 2.08 0.64 -17.56
N SER A 127 2.82 0.66 -18.67
CA SER A 127 3.83 -0.35 -19.04
C SER A 127 5.19 -0.17 -18.35
N THR A 128 5.45 0.98 -17.72
CA THR A 128 6.73 1.27 -17.05
C THR A 128 6.96 0.28 -15.91
N PRO A 129 8.13 -0.40 -15.86
CA PRO A 129 8.43 -1.33 -14.79
C PRO A 129 8.91 -0.58 -13.54
N LEU A 130 8.10 -0.58 -12.48
CA LEU A 130 8.42 0.07 -11.20
C LEU A 130 8.20 -0.89 -10.03
N PRO A 131 8.89 -0.70 -8.88
CA PRO A 131 8.45 -1.28 -7.62
C PRO A 131 7.07 -0.71 -7.23
N PHE A 132 6.43 -1.30 -6.23
CA PHE A 132 5.06 -0.92 -5.91
C PHE A 132 4.69 -1.13 -4.45
N TYR A 133 3.63 -0.45 -4.03
CA TYR A 133 3.08 -0.54 -2.69
C TYR A 133 1.75 -1.28 -2.69
N CYS A 134 1.59 -2.23 -1.76
CA CYS A 134 0.31 -2.87 -1.46
C CYS A 134 -0.15 -2.51 -0.03
N PRO A 135 -1.45 -2.29 0.25
CA PRO A 135 -1.97 -2.31 1.60
C PRO A 135 -1.86 -3.71 2.18
N SER A 136 -1.53 -3.83 3.46
CA SER A 136 -1.48 -5.11 4.14
C SER A 136 -2.88 -5.66 4.41
N ASN A 137 -2.97 -6.99 4.57
CA ASN A 137 -4.20 -7.69 4.91
C ASN A 137 -4.64 -7.54 6.38
N LEU A 138 -4.00 -6.66 7.17
CA LEU A 138 -4.20 -6.64 8.63
C LEU A 138 -5.50 -5.96 9.07
N THR A 139 -6.25 -5.34 8.17
CA THR A 139 -7.63 -4.92 8.41
C THR A 139 -8.62 -6.05 8.06
N GLY A 140 -8.57 -7.18 8.79
CA GLY A 140 -9.75 -8.07 8.82
C GLY A 140 -9.56 -9.59 8.96
N ARG A 141 -8.36 -10.14 9.14
CA ARG A 141 -8.23 -11.55 9.55
C ARG A 141 -7.08 -11.73 10.53
N SER A 142 -7.41 -11.63 11.81
CA SER A 142 -6.71 -12.45 12.80
C SER A 142 -6.73 -13.89 12.28
N SER A 143 -5.57 -14.43 11.99
CA SER A 143 -5.36 -15.79 11.51
C SER A 143 -5.73 -16.78 12.62
N SER A 144 -7.02 -16.98 12.84
CA SER A 144 -7.54 -18.16 13.53
C SER A 144 -7.67 -19.27 12.50
N SER A 145 -6.59 -20.03 12.34
CA SER A 145 -6.59 -21.29 11.61
C SER A 145 -7.60 -22.27 12.23
N ARG A 146 -8.86 -22.26 11.75
CA ARG A 146 -9.80 -23.36 11.98
C ARG A 146 -9.41 -24.52 11.07
N LYS A 147 -8.64 -25.47 11.62
CA LYS A 147 -8.50 -26.81 11.06
C LYS A 147 -9.89 -27.39 10.81
N HIS A 148 -10.29 -27.51 9.55
CA HIS A 148 -11.46 -28.30 9.19
C HIS A 148 -11.13 -29.77 9.46
N LYS A 149 -11.59 -30.28 10.61
CA LYS A 149 -11.56 -31.69 10.94
C LYS A 149 -12.59 -32.38 10.02
N LYS A 150 -12.13 -33.03 8.96
CA LYS A 150 -12.98 -33.90 8.12
C LYS A 150 -13.53 -35.02 9.01
N THR A 151 -14.83 -34.99 9.31
CA THR A 151 -15.53 -36.09 9.97
C THR A 151 -15.84 -37.16 8.92
N HIS A 152 -15.19 -38.31 9.04
CA HIS A 152 -15.53 -39.52 8.29
C HIS A 152 -16.91 -40.02 8.74
N LYS A 153 -17.92 -39.90 7.88
CA LYS A 153 -19.23 -40.52 8.08
C LYS A 153 -19.11 -42.00 7.68
N ARG A 154 -18.97 -42.89 8.67
CA ARG A 154 -19.05 -44.35 8.47
C ARG A 154 -20.44 -44.70 7.92
N ARG A 155 -20.49 -45.29 6.72
CA ARG A 155 -21.69 -45.95 6.18
C ARG A 155 -21.93 -47.23 6.99
N HIS A 156 -23.07 -47.31 7.68
CA HIS A 156 -23.58 -48.58 8.18
C HIS A 156 -24.25 -49.32 7.01
N VAL A 157 -23.69 -50.47 6.64
CA VAL A 157 -24.38 -51.50 5.87
C VAL A 157 -25.26 -52.27 6.86
N ARG A 158 -26.55 -52.39 6.59
CA ARG A 158 -27.43 -53.37 7.25
C ARG A 158 -27.64 -54.52 6.28
N SER A 159 -27.38 -55.74 6.76
CA SER A 159 -27.89 -57.00 6.21
C SER A 159 -29.41 -57.07 6.30
#